data_AF-A0A931EKK4-F1
#
_entry.id   AF-A0A931EKK4-F1
#
_cell.length_a   1.000
_cell.length_b   1.000
_cell.length_c   1.000
_cell.angle_alpha   90.00
_cell.angle_beta   90.00
_cell.angle_gamma   90.00
#
_symmetry.space_group_name_H-M   'P 1'
#
loop_
_entity.id
_entity.type
_entity.pdbx_description
1 polymer ?
#
loop_
_entity_poly.entity_id
_entity_poly.type
_entity_poly.pdbx_seq_one_letter_code
_entity_poly.pdbx_strand_id
1 'polypeptide(L)'
;MVKRPRIRRLEELLPFLREGRYRIGPHVARHMLQEGFIEHDVLQAVEWGRELAVYPEESRMLVLGYMVFPPQLRLPLHVVLEYRENRQVDIVTAFIPKKPHHVYSRARIAAILRFDGTFEEVRWKRPKFLTEDQIPR
;
A
#
# COMPACT_ATOMS: atom_id res chain seq x y z
N MET A 1 8.56 28.06 -5.08
CA MET A 1 7.15 27.59 -5.00
C MET A 1 7.15 26.10 -4.66
N VAL A 2 6.68 25.72 -3.48
CA VAL A 2 6.43 24.30 -3.18
C VAL A 2 5.24 23.86 -4.03
N LYS A 3 5.46 23.05 -5.07
CA LYS A 3 4.38 22.44 -5.84
C LYS A 3 3.57 21.60 -4.85
N ARG A 4 2.27 21.94 -4.67
CA ARG A 4 1.36 21.09 -3.88
C ARG A 4 1.33 19.70 -4.51
N PRO A 5 1.47 18.61 -3.73
CA PRO A 5 1.38 17.27 -4.28
C PRO A 5 0.00 17.05 -4.90
N ARG A 6 -0.04 16.54 -6.14
CA ARG A 6 -1.29 16.19 -6.80
C ARG A 6 -1.83 14.92 -6.14
N ILE A 7 -2.94 15.05 -5.41
CA ILE A 7 -3.66 13.91 -4.87
C ILE A 7 -4.42 13.25 -6.03
N ARG A 8 -4.30 11.93 -6.18
CA ARG A 8 -5.06 11.13 -7.14
C ARG A 8 -5.86 10.08 -6.39
N ARG A 9 -7.00 9.67 -6.95
CA ARG A 9 -7.85 8.58 -6.47
C ARG A 9 -7.57 7.28 -7.20
N LEU A 10 -7.92 6.16 -6.57
CA LEU A 10 -7.72 4.83 -7.16
C LEU A 10 -8.38 4.74 -8.54
N GLU A 11 -9.60 5.25 -8.67
CA GLU A 11 -10.35 5.29 -9.93
C GLU A 11 -9.61 6.00 -11.07
N GLU A 12 -8.80 7.03 -10.77
CA GLU A 12 -7.96 7.71 -11.77
C GLU A 12 -6.77 6.85 -12.21
N LEU A 13 -6.35 5.89 -11.40
CA LEU A 13 -5.21 5.01 -11.65
C LEU A 13 -5.61 3.72 -12.38
N LEU A 14 -6.85 3.26 -12.23
CA LEU A 14 -7.34 2.01 -12.84
C LEU A 14 -7.16 1.95 -14.37
N PRO A 15 -7.39 3.01 -15.16
CA PRO A 15 -7.16 2.96 -16.60
C PRO A 15 -5.70 2.63 -16.96
N PHE A 16 -4.73 3.16 -16.20
CA PHE A 16 -3.31 2.87 -16.42
C PHE A 16 -3.02 1.39 -16.20
N LEU A 17 -3.59 0.77 -15.16
CA LEU A 17 -3.40 -0.65 -14.87
C LEU A 17 -4.01 -1.53 -15.95
N ARG A 18 -5.24 -1.24 -16.39
CA ARG A 18 -5.96 -1.98 -17.44
C ARG A 18 -5.26 -1.93 -18.79
N GLU A 19 -4.62 -0.80 -19.10
CA GLU A 19 -3.86 -0.61 -20.33
C GLU A 19 -2.43 -1.16 -20.24
N GLY A 20 -2.06 -1.82 -19.15
CA GLY A 20 -0.69 -2.35 -18.96
C GLY A 20 0.36 -1.27 -18.67
N ARG A 21 -0.05 -0.04 -18.36
CA ARG A 21 0.83 1.09 -18.03
C ARG A 21 1.21 1.06 -16.55
N TYR A 22 1.83 -0.04 -16.13
CA TYR A 22 2.34 -0.21 -14.78
C TYR A 22 3.70 -0.90 -14.75
N ARG A 23 4.37 -0.79 -13.60
CA ARG A 23 5.62 -1.50 -13.33
C ARG A 23 5.54 -2.20 -12.00
N ILE A 24 6.01 -3.44 -11.96
CA ILE A 24 6.17 -4.19 -10.72
C ILE A 24 7.55 -3.89 -10.14
N GLY A 25 7.57 -3.32 -8.95
CA GLY A 25 8.81 -3.05 -8.22
C GLY A 25 9.51 -4.34 -7.79
N PRO A 26 10.85 -4.35 -7.62
CA PRO A 26 11.61 -5.52 -7.17
C PRO A 26 11.09 -6.14 -5.86
N HIS A 27 10.55 -5.29 -4.97
CA HIS A 27 9.99 -5.74 -3.69
C HIS A 27 8.72 -6.58 -3.86
N VAL A 28 7.83 -6.21 -4.79
CA VAL A 28 6.62 -6.97 -5.08
C VAL A 28 6.98 -8.37 -5.57
N ALA A 29 7.93 -8.49 -6.50
CA ALA A 29 8.37 -9.77 -7.05
C ALA A 29 8.87 -10.73 -5.95
N ARG A 30 9.52 -10.18 -4.91
CA ARG A 30 9.94 -11.01 -3.78
C ARG A 30 8.77 -11.43 -2.90
N HIS A 31 7.84 -10.52 -2.58
CA HIS A 31 6.65 -10.89 -1.80
C HIS A 31 5.76 -11.88 -2.55
N MET A 32 5.66 -11.78 -3.87
CA MET A 32 4.99 -12.77 -4.72
C MET A 32 5.56 -14.18 -4.48
N LEU A 33 6.90 -14.31 -4.48
CA LEU A 33 7.58 -15.58 -4.20
C LEU A 33 7.41 -16.04 -2.73
N GLN A 34 7.52 -15.12 -1.78
CA GLN A 34 7.50 -15.45 -0.33
C GLN A 34 6.11 -15.76 0.20
N GLU A 35 5.08 -15.09 -0.31
CA GLU A 35 3.71 -15.13 0.20
C GLU A 35 2.76 -15.89 -0.74
N GLY A 36 3.24 -16.32 -1.92
CA GLY A 36 2.53 -17.24 -2.79
C GLY A 36 1.42 -16.61 -3.62
N PHE A 37 1.60 -15.36 -4.06
CA PHE A 37 0.67 -14.67 -4.96
C PHE A 37 1.36 -14.25 -6.26
N ILE A 38 0.59 -14.13 -7.34
CA ILE A 38 1.11 -13.76 -8.66
C ILE A 38 0.71 -12.34 -9.06
N GLU A 39 1.28 -11.84 -10.15
CA GLU A 39 1.00 -10.51 -10.69
C GLU A 39 -0.50 -10.30 -10.97
N HIS A 40 -1.15 -11.31 -11.53
CA HIS A 40 -2.60 -11.28 -11.76
C HIS A 40 -3.39 -11.02 -10.47
N ASP A 41 -2.98 -11.63 -9.35
CA ASP A 41 -3.64 -11.44 -8.06
C ASP A 41 -3.48 -10.00 -7.55
N VAL A 42 -2.31 -9.41 -7.76
CA VAL A 42 -2.04 -8.01 -7.41
C VAL A 42 -2.93 -7.07 -8.22
N LEU A 43 -2.99 -7.26 -9.55
CA LEU A 43 -3.81 -6.43 -10.43
C LEU A 43 -5.30 -6.56 -10.10
N GLN A 44 -5.79 -7.77 -9.92
CA GLN A 44 -7.17 -8.04 -9.53
C GLN A 44 -7.50 -7.42 -8.17
N ALA A 45 -6.60 -7.53 -7.19
CA ALA A 45 -6.75 -6.92 -5.88
C ALA A 45 -6.84 -5.38 -5.97
N VAL A 46 -6.09 -4.76 -6.87
CA VAL A 46 -6.19 -3.31 -7.07
C VAL A 46 -7.48 -2.93 -7.80
N GLU A 47 -7.87 -3.70 -8.82
CA GLU A 47 -9.05 -3.42 -9.64
C GLU A 47 -10.37 -3.52 -8.86
N TRP A 48 -10.50 -4.52 -7.98
CA TRP A 48 -11.70 -4.71 -7.15
C TRP A 48 -11.53 -4.23 -5.71
N GLY A 49 -10.35 -3.68 -5.40
CA GLY A 49 -10.02 -3.20 -4.07
C GLY A 49 -10.63 -1.84 -3.76
N ARG A 50 -10.25 -1.34 -2.59
CA ARG A 50 -10.60 0.01 -2.14
C ARG A 50 -9.37 0.75 -1.64
N GLU A 51 -9.38 2.07 -1.85
CA GLU A 51 -8.42 2.98 -1.23
C GLU A 51 -8.55 2.90 0.30
N LEU A 52 -7.46 2.53 0.99
CA LEU A 52 -7.38 2.61 2.45
C LEU A 52 -6.73 3.92 2.92
N ALA A 53 -5.70 4.38 2.21
CA ALA A 53 -4.99 5.60 2.55
C ALA A 53 -4.28 6.20 1.34
N VAL A 54 -4.14 7.52 1.34
CA VAL A 54 -3.33 8.27 0.38
C VAL A 54 -2.22 8.99 1.13
N TYR A 55 -1.01 8.94 0.59
CA TYR A 55 0.19 9.59 1.08
C TYR A 55 0.66 10.59 0.01
N PRO A 56 0.15 11.84 0.03
CA PRO A 56 0.37 12.81 -1.05
C PRO A 56 1.84 13.17 -1.25
N GLU A 57 2.59 13.30 -0.16
CA GLU A 57 4.01 13.69 -0.18
C GLU A 57 4.89 12.72 -0.97
N GLU A 58 4.58 11.43 -0.90
CA GLU A 58 5.24 10.38 -1.67
C GLU A 58 4.56 10.09 -3.01
N SER A 59 3.40 10.70 -3.29
CA SER A 59 2.53 10.31 -4.41
C SER A 59 2.17 8.82 -4.35
N ARG A 60 1.82 8.34 -3.15
CA ARG A 60 1.53 6.92 -2.88
C ARG A 60 0.13 6.68 -2.37
N MET A 61 -0.35 5.47 -2.57
CA MET A 61 -1.65 5.01 -2.10
C MET A 61 -1.56 3.58 -1.58
N LEU A 62 -2.23 3.31 -0.47
CA LEU A 62 -2.47 1.97 0.03
C LEU A 62 -3.86 1.52 -0.41
N VAL A 63 -3.90 0.41 -1.12
CA VAL A 63 -5.13 -0.25 -1.57
C VAL A 63 -5.29 -1.57 -0.82
N LEU A 64 -6.51 -1.86 -0.39
CA LEU A 64 -6.90 -3.18 0.11
C LEU A 64 -7.74 -3.87 -0.94
N GLY A 65 -7.21 -4.95 -1.48
CA GLY A 65 -7.94 -5.91 -2.31
C GLY A 65 -7.97 -7.29 -1.69
N TYR A 66 -8.44 -8.25 -2.48
CA TYR A 66 -8.55 -9.64 -2.07
C TYR A 66 -8.17 -10.56 -3.21
N MET A 67 -7.42 -11.61 -2.88
CA MET A 67 -7.23 -12.77 -3.74
C MET A 67 -8.35 -13.76 -3.48
N VAL A 68 -8.95 -14.30 -4.53
CA VAL A 68 -10.09 -15.21 -4.44
C VAL A 68 -9.64 -16.62 -4.80
N PHE A 69 -9.62 -17.51 -3.81
CA PHE A 69 -9.35 -18.94 -4.00
C PHE A 69 -10.67 -19.73 -3.87
N PRO A 70 -11.12 -20.41 -4.93
CA PRO A 70 -12.30 -21.28 -4.87
C PRO A 70 -12.12 -22.39 -3.82
N PRO A 71 -13.18 -22.81 -3.09
CA PRO A 71 -14.58 -22.41 -3.29
C PRO A 71 -15.04 -21.17 -2.50
N GLN A 72 -14.27 -20.63 -1.54
CA GLN A 72 -14.74 -19.54 -0.65
C GLN A 72 -13.64 -18.72 0.05
N LEU A 73 -12.35 -19.01 -0.17
CA LEU A 73 -11.28 -18.34 0.57
C LEU A 73 -10.96 -16.99 -0.07
N ARG A 74 -11.07 -15.91 0.72
CA ARG A 74 -10.64 -14.56 0.33
C ARG A 74 -9.46 -14.15 1.19
N LEU A 75 -8.28 -14.04 0.59
CA LEU A 75 -7.10 -13.57 1.29
C LEU A 75 -6.91 -12.06 1.05
N PRO A 76 -6.81 -11.25 2.11
CA PRO A 76 -6.59 -9.82 1.97
C PRO A 76 -5.21 -9.57 1.36
N LEU A 77 -5.13 -8.59 0.47
CA LEU A 77 -3.87 -8.15 -0.12
C LEU A 77 -3.77 -6.63 -0.01
N HIS A 78 -2.72 -6.16 0.64
CA HIS A 78 -2.35 -4.75 0.64
C HIS A 78 -1.42 -4.50 -0.52
N VAL A 79 -1.76 -3.49 -1.32
CA VAL A 79 -0.97 -3.08 -2.48
C VAL A 79 -0.64 -1.60 -2.33
N VAL A 80 0.63 -1.26 -2.44
CA VAL A 80 1.11 0.12 -2.41
C VAL A 80 1.40 0.56 -3.84
N LEU A 81 0.64 1.55 -4.30
CA LEU A 81 0.83 2.19 -5.59
C LEU A 81 1.62 3.49 -5.42
N GLU A 82 2.46 3.81 -6.38
CA GLU A 82 3.10 5.11 -6.56
C GLU A 82 2.72 5.66 -7.94
N TYR A 83 2.32 6.93 -7.99
CA TYR A 83 1.77 7.59 -9.18
C TYR A 83 2.49 8.92 -9.48
N ARG A 84 3.75 9.02 -9.07
CA ARG A 84 4.57 10.23 -9.29
C ARG A 84 4.73 10.54 -10.77
N GLU A 85 4.85 9.52 -11.62
CA GLU A 85 4.89 9.66 -13.07
C GLU A 85 3.48 9.76 -13.65
N ASN A 86 3.22 10.75 -14.52
CA ASN A 86 1.87 11.01 -15.01
C ASN A 86 1.32 9.97 -15.99
N ARG A 87 2.15 9.04 -16.47
CA ARG A 87 1.83 8.13 -17.58
C ARG A 87 1.82 6.65 -17.19
N GLN A 88 2.23 6.32 -15.98
CA GLN A 88 2.32 4.95 -15.49
C GLN A 88 2.07 4.89 -13.98
N VAL A 89 1.75 3.71 -13.47
CA VAL A 89 1.61 3.44 -12.04
C VAL A 89 2.66 2.43 -11.61
N ASP A 90 3.47 2.76 -10.61
CA ASP A 90 4.42 1.83 -10.03
C ASP A 90 3.75 1.07 -8.88
N ILE A 91 3.74 -0.26 -8.97
CA ILE A 91 3.34 -1.14 -7.87
C ILE A 91 4.60 -1.36 -7.03
N VAL A 92 4.71 -0.65 -5.92
CA VAL A 92 5.95 -0.58 -5.15
C VAL A 92 6.13 -1.78 -4.22
N THR A 93 5.04 -2.22 -3.59
CA THR A 93 5.01 -3.47 -2.80
C THR A 93 3.59 -4.03 -2.73
N ALA A 94 3.47 -5.33 -2.50
CA ALA A 94 2.23 -6.00 -2.15
C ALA A 94 2.51 -7.03 -1.06
N PHE A 95 1.60 -7.21 -0.11
CA PHE A 95 1.74 -8.19 0.98
C PHE A 95 0.38 -8.53 1.61
N ILE A 96 0.29 -9.71 2.24
CA ILE A 96 -0.86 -10.20 2.98
C ILE A 96 -0.82 -9.62 4.40
N PRO A 97 -1.73 -8.68 4.76
CA PRO A 97 -1.69 -8.03 6.05
C PRO A 97 -2.27 -8.92 7.16
N LYS A 98 -1.64 -8.93 8.34
CA LYS A 98 -2.23 -9.52 9.55
C LYS A 98 -3.51 -8.79 10.01
N LYS A 99 -3.64 -7.50 9.71
CA LYS A 99 -4.79 -6.65 10.06
C LYS A 99 -5.27 -5.90 8.81
N PRO A 100 -6.23 -6.46 8.05
CA PRO A 100 -6.55 -5.97 6.70
C PRO A 100 -7.06 -4.53 6.61
N HIS A 101 -7.79 -4.07 7.63
CA HIS A 101 -8.35 -2.71 7.64
C HIS A 101 -7.46 -1.68 8.33
N HIS A 102 -6.25 -2.08 8.74
CA HIS A 102 -5.33 -1.17 9.42
C HIS A 102 -4.62 -0.28 8.40
N VAL A 103 -4.73 1.04 8.59
CA VAL A 103 -3.96 2.03 7.85
C VAL A 103 -2.58 2.17 8.48
N TYR A 104 -1.53 2.08 7.67
CA TYR A 104 -0.16 2.25 8.13
C TYR A 104 0.28 3.71 8.11
N SER A 105 1.17 4.09 9.04
CA SER A 105 1.83 5.39 8.99
C SER A 105 2.82 5.47 7.83
N ARG A 106 3.15 6.69 7.37
CA ARG A 106 4.19 6.92 6.34
C ARG A 106 5.51 6.25 6.70
N ALA A 107 5.94 6.39 7.96
CA ALA A 107 7.15 5.76 8.46
C ALA A 107 7.09 4.23 8.38
N ARG A 108 5.92 3.62 8.64
CA ARG A 108 5.73 2.18 8.54
C ARG A 108 5.73 1.69 7.09
N ILE A 109 5.08 2.42 6.17
CA ILE A 109 5.16 2.12 4.74
C ILE A 109 6.61 2.22 4.26
N ALA A 110 7.31 3.30 4.60
CA ALA A 110 8.71 3.46 4.24
C ALA A 110 9.61 2.36 4.85
N ALA A 111 9.29 1.88 6.04
CA ALA A 111 9.97 0.72 6.62
C ALA A 111 9.71 -0.54 5.78
N ILE A 112 8.45 -0.89 5.48
CA ILE A 112 8.08 -2.05 4.65
C ILE A 112 8.80 -2.01 3.30
N LEU A 113 8.85 -0.84 2.65
CA LEU A 113 9.51 -0.65 1.36
C LEU A 113 11.04 -0.79 1.43
N ARG A 114 11.66 -0.56 2.59
CA ARG A 114 13.11 -0.73 2.77
C ARG A 114 13.49 -2.16 3.19
N PHE A 115 12.51 -2.97 3.60
CA PHE A 115 12.78 -4.15 4.41
C PHE A 115 12.88 -5.44 3.59
N ASP A 116 13.81 -6.31 3.99
CA ASP A 116 14.29 -7.43 3.19
C ASP A 116 13.86 -8.84 3.68
N GLY A 117 12.82 -8.97 4.53
CA GLY A 117 12.06 -10.23 4.62
C GLY A 117 11.77 -10.81 6.00
N THR A 118 12.04 -10.10 7.09
CA THR A 118 11.58 -10.49 8.45
C THR A 118 10.43 -9.60 8.92
N PHE A 119 9.30 -10.20 9.30
CA PHE A 119 8.25 -9.46 10.00
C PHE A 119 8.77 -9.08 11.39
N GLU A 120 9.42 -7.91 11.54
CA GLU A 120 9.69 -7.38 12.88
C GLU A 120 8.37 -7.06 13.59
N GLU A 121 8.18 -7.67 14.76
CA GLU A 121 7.16 -7.31 15.72
C GLU A 121 7.10 -5.79 15.90
N VAL A 122 5.96 -5.21 15.57
CA VAL A 122 5.69 -3.80 15.90
C VAL A 122 5.55 -3.72 17.41
N ARG A 123 6.64 -3.36 18.10
CA ARG A 123 6.55 -2.89 19.49
C ARG A 123 5.74 -1.61 19.47
N TRP A 124 4.47 -1.69 19.89
CA TRP A 124 3.63 -0.53 20.15
C TRP A 124 4.35 0.37 21.14
N LYS A 125 4.95 1.47 20.67
CA LYS A 125 5.23 2.61 21.55
C LYS A 125 3.87 3.25 21.82
N ARG A 126 3.35 3.05 23.03
CA ARG A 126 2.14 3.73 23.52
C ARG A 126 2.23 5.23 23.18
N PRO A 127 1.11 5.93 22.92
CA PRO A 127 1.13 7.37 22.76
C PRO A 127 1.86 7.98 23.96
N LYS A 128 2.79 8.92 23.72
CA LYS A 128 3.26 9.78 24.81
C LYS A 128 2.01 10.50 25.30
N PHE A 129 1.57 10.22 26.53
CA PHE A 129 0.59 11.07 27.19
C PHE A 129 1.18 12.49 27.15
N LEU A 130 0.44 13.43 26.56
CA LEU A 130 0.77 14.84 26.68
C LEU A 130 0.66 15.20 28.16
N THR A 131 1.67 15.86 28.73
CA THR A 131 1.55 16.42 30.08
C THR A 131 0.55 17.58 30.07
N GLU A 132 -0.07 17.91 31.20
CA GLU A 132 -1.12 18.96 31.26
C GLU A 132 -0.67 20.29 30.66
N ASP A 133 0.62 20.60 30.80
CA ASP A 133 1.32 21.76 30.25
C ASP A 133 1.41 21.79 28.71
N GLN A 134 1.12 20.69 28.03
CA GLN A 134 1.15 20.57 26.57
C GLN A 134 -0.25 20.66 25.94
N ILE A 135 -1.30 20.83 26.74
CA ILE A 135 -2.67 21.03 26.28
C ILE A 135 -2.93 22.54 26.23
N PRO A 136 -3.19 23.14 25.04
CA PRO A 136 -3.54 24.56 24.95
C PRO A 136 -4.83 24.81 25.74
N ARG A 137 -4.83 25.79 26.66
CA ARG A 137 -6.00 26.23 27.40
C ARG A 137 -6.97 27.01 26.53
#